data_AF-A0A2M8DRM7-F1
#
_entry.id   AF-A0A2M8DRM7-F1
#
_cell.length_a   1.000
_cell.length_b   1.000
_cell.length_c   1.000
_cell.angle_alpha   90.00
_cell.angle_beta   90.00
_cell.angle_gamma   90.00
#
_symmetry.space_group_name_H-M   'P 1'
#
loop_
_entity.id
_entity.type
_entity.pdbx_description
1 polymer ?
#
loop_
_entity_poly.entity_id
_entity_poly.type
_entity_poly.pdbx_seq_one_letter_code
_entity_poly.pdbx_strand_id
1 'polypeptide(L)'
;SQKQQINNRLQQAKNILLISKAAYHGDDVSALLAWYKFLLSLHKSCDVIIDNFSLRPEYKFLPGWQNIKKQINKLKKFTLSVNIAQTKLEDFSYDITGDELLLYLTPQKGFFEAKDVQIKDIDFKYDLIICLGVQDYDALGSIYNEHADFFLQTPVINIDNHQLNEHFGEINEVDITKTSIAEMSYDLFNFINKDLIDQEIATCLLTGLIQATKSFKTTNVNSQTLQVASELIKLGGNRKEIVDRLFNTKSIPILKLWGKILTRLQVESKYSIVWSYLDRDDVLNSGAEEKDLIGSIDELIMTSPQAEIVVIFYTAGHNQTRVYLYSTRNFDSLRLLDKYNPTGNKDLAFCQINQPVEEVTSHVIEHLKNKVSFLLP
;
A
#
# COMPACT_ATOMS: atom_id res chain seq x y z
N SER A 1 12.12 -12.33 -23.62
CA SER A 1 12.20 -11.84 -22.23
C SER A 1 10.80 -11.68 -21.68
N GLN A 2 10.63 -11.66 -20.35
CA GLN A 2 9.34 -11.39 -19.69
C GLN A 2 8.77 -10.03 -20.11
N LYS A 3 9.60 -8.96 -20.12
CA LYS A 3 9.26 -7.64 -20.68
C LYS A 3 8.61 -7.69 -22.09
N GLN A 4 9.11 -8.53 -23.00
CA GLN A 4 8.51 -8.68 -24.34
C GLN A 4 7.14 -9.38 -24.28
N GLN A 5 6.99 -10.40 -23.42
CA GLN A 5 5.70 -11.08 -23.24
C GLN A 5 4.66 -10.12 -22.67
N ILE A 6 5.04 -9.29 -21.69
CA ILE A 6 4.19 -8.22 -21.13
C ILE A 6 3.77 -7.25 -22.23
N ASN A 7 4.73 -6.74 -23.03
CA ASN A 7 4.41 -5.82 -24.13
C ASN A 7 3.42 -6.45 -25.13
N ASN A 8 3.65 -7.70 -25.53
CA ASN A 8 2.75 -8.41 -26.44
C ASN A 8 1.34 -8.59 -25.85
N ARG A 9 1.21 -8.92 -24.56
CA ARG A 9 -0.09 -9.02 -23.88
C ARG A 9 -0.78 -7.68 -23.79
N LEU A 10 -0.07 -6.61 -23.46
CA LEU A 10 -0.62 -5.25 -23.42
C LEU A 10 -1.12 -4.78 -24.79
N GLN A 11 -0.47 -5.16 -25.88
CA GLN A 11 -0.95 -4.84 -27.23
C GLN A 11 -2.31 -5.50 -27.54
N GLN A 12 -2.53 -6.72 -27.05
CA GLN A 12 -3.75 -7.50 -27.28
C GLN A 12 -4.91 -7.09 -26.35
N ALA A 13 -4.60 -6.77 -25.09
CA ALA A 13 -5.58 -6.41 -24.07
C ALA A 13 -6.28 -5.07 -24.37
N LYS A 14 -7.56 -4.96 -24.01
CA LYS A 14 -8.33 -3.71 -24.14
C LYS A 14 -8.88 -3.24 -22.81
N ASN A 15 -9.31 -4.17 -21.94
CA ASN A 15 -9.92 -3.88 -20.65
C ASN A 15 -9.10 -4.53 -19.53
N ILE A 16 -8.32 -3.73 -18.84
CA ILE A 16 -7.32 -4.21 -17.89
C ILE A 16 -7.77 -3.94 -16.46
N LEU A 17 -7.66 -4.95 -15.59
CA LEU A 17 -7.75 -4.75 -14.15
C LEU A 17 -6.34 -4.57 -13.56
N LEU A 18 -6.09 -3.44 -12.92
CA LEU A 18 -4.93 -3.24 -12.04
C LEU A 18 -5.34 -3.54 -10.60
N ILE A 19 -4.56 -4.39 -9.93
CA ILE A 19 -4.83 -4.79 -8.55
C ILE A 19 -3.55 -4.93 -7.73
N SER A 20 -3.64 -4.62 -6.44
CA SER A 20 -2.59 -4.88 -5.45
C SER A 20 -3.17 -5.52 -4.19
N LYS A 21 -2.29 -5.96 -3.30
CA LYS A 21 -2.62 -6.66 -2.06
C LYS A 21 -3.45 -5.78 -1.11
N ALA A 22 -4.29 -6.42 -0.29
CA ALA A 22 -5.10 -5.73 0.72
C ALA A 22 -4.23 -4.98 1.75
N ALA A 23 -3.10 -5.57 2.15
CA ALA A 23 -2.09 -4.98 3.04
C ALA A 23 -1.04 -4.17 2.26
N TYR A 24 -1.49 -3.20 1.47
CA TYR A 24 -0.63 -2.39 0.60
C TYR A 24 0.24 -1.37 1.35
N HIS A 25 1.35 -0.98 0.72
CA HIS A 25 2.28 0.07 1.15
C HIS A 25 2.28 1.23 0.15
N GLY A 26 3.11 2.25 0.42
CA GLY A 26 3.19 3.43 -0.42
C GLY A 26 3.69 3.14 -1.83
N ASP A 27 4.67 2.25 -1.98
CA ASP A 27 5.18 1.80 -3.28
C ASP A 27 4.12 1.08 -4.12
N ASP A 28 3.33 0.19 -3.49
CA ASP A 28 2.23 -0.53 -4.16
C ASP A 28 1.23 0.46 -4.80
N VAL A 29 0.73 1.43 -4.02
CA VAL A 29 -0.23 2.45 -4.50
C VAL A 29 0.41 3.35 -5.55
N SER A 30 1.67 3.72 -5.35
CA SER A 30 2.41 4.59 -6.27
C SER A 30 2.60 3.92 -7.64
N ALA A 31 3.03 2.66 -7.66
CA ALA A 31 3.20 1.90 -8.90
C ALA A 31 1.85 1.67 -9.59
N LEU A 32 0.81 1.33 -8.83
CA LEU A 32 -0.54 1.08 -9.33
C LEU A 32 -1.15 2.32 -10.00
N LEU A 33 -0.96 3.52 -9.43
CA LEU A 33 -1.38 4.78 -10.06
C LEU A 33 -0.53 5.16 -11.28
N ALA A 34 0.78 4.85 -11.26
CA ALA A 34 1.63 5.04 -12.42
C ALA A 34 1.20 4.15 -13.59
N TRP A 35 0.93 2.87 -13.34
CA TRP A 35 0.38 1.93 -14.32
C TRP A 35 -0.96 2.38 -14.86
N TYR A 36 -1.86 2.83 -14.00
CA TYR A 36 -3.17 3.31 -14.43
C TYR A 36 -3.05 4.40 -15.48
N LYS A 37 -2.23 5.42 -15.20
CA LYS A 37 -2.00 6.53 -16.13
C LYS A 37 -1.27 6.12 -17.40
N PHE A 38 -0.27 5.25 -17.28
CA PHE A 38 0.47 4.73 -18.41
C PHE A 38 -0.45 3.93 -19.36
N LEU A 39 -1.34 3.09 -18.82
CA LEU A 39 -2.31 2.34 -19.60
C LEU A 39 -3.36 3.24 -20.28
N LEU A 40 -3.82 4.30 -19.61
CA LEU A 40 -4.68 5.30 -20.24
C LEU A 40 -3.98 5.99 -21.43
N SER A 41 -2.68 6.28 -21.29
CA SER A 41 -1.86 6.86 -22.36
C SER A 41 -1.64 5.90 -23.54
N LEU A 42 -1.76 4.59 -23.30
CA LEU A 42 -1.83 3.54 -24.32
C LEU A 42 -3.25 3.30 -24.87
N HIS A 43 -4.19 4.19 -24.55
CA HIS A 43 -5.61 4.10 -24.94
C HIS A 43 -6.29 2.81 -24.49
N LYS A 44 -5.90 2.28 -23.32
CA LYS A 44 -6.55 1.11 -22.69
C LYS A 44 -7.65 1.55 -21.74
N SER A 45 -8.71 0.74 -21.64
CA SER A 45 -9.70 0.84 -20.58
C SER A 45 -9.13 0.15 -19.35
N CYS A 46 -9.08 0.83 -18.21
CA CYS A 46 -8.49 0.27 -17.00
C CYS A 46 -9.28 0.65 -15.75
N ASP A 47 -9.47 -0.33 -14.86
CA ASP A 47 -9.92 -0.10 -13.50
C ASP A 47 -8.82 -0.47 -12.52
N VAL A 48 -8.79 0.22 -11.39
CA VAL A 48 -7.77 0.09 -10.37
C VAL A 48 -8.43 -0.24 -9.05
N ILE A 49 -8.00 -1.33 -8.41
CA ILE A 49 -8.70 -1.87 -7.24
C ILE A 49 -7.70 -2.30 -6.18
N ILE A 50 -8.03 -1.99 -4.92
CA ILE A 50 -7.38 -2.53 -3.73
C ILE A 50 -8.49 -2.88 -2.75
N ASP A 51 -8.44 -4.08 -2.16
CA ASP A 51 -9.45 -4.52 -1.20
C ASP A 51 -9.51 -3.57 0.01
N ASN A 52 -10.73 -3.19 0.41
CA ASN A 52 -11.00 -2.30 1.54
C ASN A 52 -10.17 -0.99 1.53
N PHE A 53 -9.87 -0.47 0.34
CA PHE A 53 -8.97 0.67 0.17
C PHE A 53 -9.32 1.89 1.04
N SER A 54 -8.30 2.45 1.69
CA SER A 54 -8.37 3.65 2.53
C SER A 54 -7.02 4.36 2.57
N LEU A 55 -6.85 5.36 1.71
CA LEU A 55 -5.55 6.00 1.52
C LEU A 55 -5.11 6.83 2.73
N ARG A 56 -3.86 6.62 3.15
CA ARG A 56 -3.23 7.47 4.17
C ARG A 56 -3.06 8.91 3.67
N PRO A 57 -3.30 9.95 4.52
CA PRO A 57 -3.31 11.35 4.08
C PRO A 57 -2.06 11.80 3.33
N GLU A 58 -0.90 11.28 3.69
CA GLU A 58 0.39 11.59 3.08
C GLU A 58 0.48 11.19 1.60
N TYR A 59 -0.38 10.33 1.07
CA TYR A 59 -0.40 9.95 -0.36
C TYR A 59 -1.52 10.61 -1.15
N LYS A 60 -2.37 11.46 -0.54
CA LYS A 60 -3.47 12.14 -1.24
C LYS A 60 -3.02 13.17 -2.29
N PHE A 61 -1.72 13.44 -2.38
CA PHE A 61 -1.14 14.25 -3.45
C PHE A 61 -0.91 13.46 -4.74
N LEU A 62 -0.94 12.12 -4.69
CA LEU A 62 -0.69 11.29 -5.86
C LEU A 62 -1.80 11.44 -6.91
N PRO A 63 -1.48 11.76 -8.16
CA PRO A 63 -2.50 12.04 -9.16
C PRO A 63 -3.33 10.79 -9.48
N GLY A 64 -4.66 10.92 -9.39
CA GLY A 64 -5.61 9.85 -9.70
C GLY A 64 -5.92 8.89 -8.55
N TRP A 65 -5.47 9.15 -7.32
CA TRP A 65 -5.74 8.29 -6.16
C TRP A 65 -7.23 8.03 -5.91
N GLN A 66 -8.10 8.98 -6.29
CA GLN A 66 -9.55 8.86 -6.15
C GLN A 66 -10.15 7.77 -7.05
N ASN A 67 -9.43 7.32 -8.08
CA ASN A 67 -9.89 6.30 -9.01
C ASN A 67 -9.72 4.88 -8.48
N ILE A 68 -8.99 4.69 -7.38
CA ILE A 68 -8.81 3.38 -6.74
C ILE A 68 -10.14 2.98 -6.08
N LYS A 69 -10.71 1.89 -6.57
CA LYS A 69 -11.97 1.32 -6.06
C LYS A 69 -11.66 0.30 -4.97
N LYS A 70 -12.65 0.10 -4.09
CA LYS A 70 -12.53 -0.84 -2.96
C LYS A 70 -12.93 -2.27 -3.30
N GLN A 71 -13.67 -2.45 -4.39
CA GLN A 71 -14.29 -3.72 -4.78
C GLN A 71 -14.49 -3.78 -6.29
N ILE A 72 -14.64 -5.00 -6.82
CA ILE A 72 -15.01 -5.22 -8.22
C ILE A 72 -16.52 -5.07 -8.38
N ASN A 73 -16.95 -4.06 -9.15
CA ASN A 73 -18.37 -3.92 -9.51
C ASN A 73 -18.62 -4.44 -10.93
N LYS A 74 -19.69 -5.24 -11.10
CA LYS A 74 -20.20 -5.71 -12.41
C LYS A 74 -19.13 -6.48 -13.22
N LEU A 75 -18.62 -7.57 -12.64
CA LEU A 75 -17.52 -8.35 -13.22
C LEU A 75 -17.94 -9.20 -14.42
N LYS A 76 -19.14 -9.80 -14.35
CA LYS A 76 -19.68 -10.69 -15.39
C LYS A 76 -20.58 -9.91 -16.34
N LYS A 77 -20.43 -10.15 -17.64
CA LYS A 77 -21.35 -9.70 -18.69
C LYS A 77 -22.11 -10.91 -19.23
N PHE A 78 -23.43 -10.78 -19.29
CA PHE A 78 -24.27 -11.70 -20.04
C PHE A 78 -24.49 -11.13 -21.43
N THR A 79 -24.06 -11.84 -22.47
CA THR A 79 -24.08 -11.33 -23.85
C THR A 79 -25.03 -12.15 -24.70
N LEU A 80 -26.06 -11.49 -25.23
CA LEU A 80 -26.94 -12.02 -26.26
C LEU A 80 -26.48 -11.48 -27.62
N SER A 81 -26.14 -12.37 -28.54
CA SER A 81 -25.63 -12.05 -29.87
C SER A 81 -26.68 -12.43 -30.92
N VAL A 82 -26.91 -11.55 -31.89
CA VAL A 82 -27.82 -11.79 -33.01
C VAL A 82 -27.04 -11.75 -34.32
N ASN A 83 -27.16 -12.79 -35.15
CA ASN A 83 -26.52 -12.84 -36.46
C ASN A 83 -27.29 -12.00 -37.48
N ILE A 84 -26.68 -10.90 -37.92
CA ILE A 84 -27.28 -9.93 -38.86
C ILE A 84 -26.75 -10.06 -40.30
N ALA A 85 -26.04 -11.14 -40.63
CA ALA A 85 -25.39 -11.28 -41.94
C ALA A 85 -26.41 -11.44 -43.09
N GLN A 86 -27.50 -12.17 -42.87
CA GLN A 86 -28.56 -12.40 -43.86
C GLN A 86 -29.75 -11.45 -43.66
N THR A 87 -30.09 -11.17 -42.40
CA THR A 87 -31.20 -10.30 -42.00
C THR A 87 -30.65 -9.04 -41.33
N LYS A 88 -30.66 -7.90 -42.04
CA LYS A 88 -30.16 -6.62 -41.50
C LYS A 88 -31.17 -6.02 -40.53
N LEU A 89 -30.67 -5.56 -39.39
CA LEU A 89 -31.44 -4.84 -38.38
C LEU A 89 -31.77 -3.42 -38.87
N GLU A 90 -33.04 -3.02 -38.76
CA GLU A 90 -33.52 -1.66 -39.01
C GLU A 90 -33.64 -0.88 -37.71
N ASP A 91 -34.33 -1.47 -36.73
CA ASP A 91 -34.62 -0.85 -35.44
C ASP A 91 -34.43 -1.83 -34.27
N PHE A 92 -34.04 -1.30 -33.12
CA PHE A 92 -33.86 -2.02 -31.87
C PHE A 92 -34.50 -1.25 -30.72
N SER A 93 -35.42 -1.92 -30.03
CA SER A 93 -36.00 -1.42 -28.79
C SER A 93 -36.10 -2.54 -27.75
N TYR A 94 -36.29 -2.15 -26.49
CA TYR A 94 -36.51 -3.11 -25.41
C TYR A 94 -37.60 -2.59 -24.48
N ASP A 95 -38.25 -3.51 -23.78
CA ASP A 95 -39.18 -3.21 -22.70
C ASP A 95 -38.95 -4.16 -21.52
N ILE A 96 -39.35 -3.75 -20.32
CA ILE A 96 -39.28 -4.56 -19.11
C ILE A 96 -40.71 -4.75 -18.62
N THR A 97 -41.25 -5.95 -18.78
CA THR A 97 -42.61 -6.29 -18.35
C THR A 97 -42.56 -7.33 -17.24
N GLY A 98 -42.92 -6.93 -16.02
CA GLY A 98 -42.73 -7.76 -14.83
C GLY A 98 -41.25 -8.03 -14.59
N ASP A 99 -40.87 -9.31 -14.57
CA ASP A 99 -39.49 -9.77 -14.36
C ASP A 99 -38.78 -10.14 -15.69
N GLU A 100 -39.39 -9.85 -16.84
CA GLU A 100 -38.86 -10.21 -18.16
C GLU A 100 -38.33 -8.98 -18.92
N LEU A 101 -37.12 -9.13 -19.48
CA LEU A 101 -36.57 -8.18 -20.46
C LEU A 101 -36.97 -8.64 -21.87
N LEU A 102 -37.81 -7.87 -22.54
CA LEU A 102 -38.25 -8.10 -23.91
C LEU A 102 -37.38 -7.30 -24.87
N LEU A 103 -36.77 -7.96 -25.85
CA LEU A 103 -35.95 -7.33 -26.88
C LEU A 103 -36.70 -7.38 -28.22
N TYR A 104 -36.98 -6.22 -28.81
CA TYR A 104 -37.65 -6.10 -30.10
C TYR A 104 -36.61 -5.76 -31.18
N LEU A 105 -36.48 -6.68 -32.14
CA LEU A 105 -35.56 -6.57 -33.27
C LEU A 105 -36.38 -6.46 -34.55
N THR A 106 -36.41 -5.28 -35.15
CA THR A 106 -37.16 -5.03 -36.40
C THR A 106 -36.20 -5.11 -37.58
N PRO A 107 -36.35 -6.09 -38.49
CA PRO A 107 -35.47 -6.23 -39.66
C PRO A 107 -35.92 -5.32 -40.81
N GLN A 108 -34.96 -4.91 -41.65
CA GLN A 108 -35.27 -4.16 -42.89
C GLN A 108 -36.07 -5.02 -43.89
N LYS A 109 -35.76 -6.32 -43.95
CA LYS A 109 -36.43 -7.34 -44.77
C LYS A 109 -36.28 -8.71 -44.11
N GLY A 110 -37.32 -9.55 -44.18
CA GLY A 110 -37.30 -10.90 -43.62
C GLY A 110 -37.71 -10.94 -42.14
N PHE A 111 -37.23 -11.94 -41.41
CA PHE A 111 -37.46 -12.13 -39.97
C PHE A 111 -36.23 -12.78 -39.32
N PHE A 112 -36.03 -12.54 -38.02
CA PHE A 112 -35.05 -13.26 -37.21
C PHE A 112 -35.67 -14.55 -36.66
N GLU A 113 -34.89 -15.62 -36.63
CA GLU A 113 -35.27 -16.90 -36.04
C GLU A 113 -34.46 -17.18 -34.77
N ALA A 114 -34.91 -18.13 -33.95
CA ALA A 114 -34.20 -18.52 -32.72
C ALA A 114 -32.74 -18.95 -32.99
N LYS A 115 -32.45 -19.53 -34.16
CA LYS A 115 -31.08 -19.93 -34.57
C LYS A 115 -30.14 -18.74 -34.80
N ASP A 116 -30.69 -17.56 -35.08
CA ASP A 116 -29.93 -16.34 -35.30
C ASP A 116 -29.52 -15.69 -33.97
N VAL A 117 -30.14 -16.12 -32.86
CA VAL A 117 -29.86 -15.64 -31.51
C VAL A 117 -29.01 -16.67 -30.77
N GLN A 118 -27.88 -16.22 -30.24
CA GLN A 118 -26.97 -17.06 -29.45
C GLN A 118 -26.65 -16.36 -28.13
N ILE A 119 -26.74 -17.13 -27.05
CA ILE A 119 -26.16 -16.73 -25.77
C ILE A 119 -24.68 -17.02 -25.87
N LYS A 120 -23.84 -16.00 -25.71
CA LYS A 120 -22.41 -16.20 -25.55
C LYS A 120 -22.10 -16.50 -24.09
N ASP A 121 -21.03 -17.26 -23.86
CA ASP A 121 -20.54 -17.54 -22.51
C ASP A 121 -20.34 -16.25 -21.71
N ILE A 122 -20.35 -16.39 -20.39
CA ILE A 122 -20.08 -15.29 -19.46
C ILE A 122 -18.73 -14.69 -19.83
N ASP A 123 -18.78 -13.46 -20.33
CA ASP A 123 -17.58 -12.69 -20.64
C ASP A 123 -17.22 -11.88 -19.41
N PHE A 124 -15.95 -11.90 -19.02
CA PHE A 124 -15.49 -11.06 -17.95
C PHE A 124 -15.29 -9.65 -18.47
N LYS A 125 -15.56 -8.66 -17.60
CA LYS A 125 -15.36 -7.25 -17.93
C LYS A 125 -13.92 -6.95 -18.37
N TYR A 126 -12.96 -7.69 -17.83
CA TYR A 126 -11.53 -7.50 -18.07
C TYR A 126 -10.97 -8.67 -18.85
N ASP A 127 -10.09 -8.37 -19.81
CA ASP A 127 -9.38 -9.35 -20.64
C ASP A 127 -7.93 -9.57 -20.18
N LEU A 128 -7.46 -8.81 -19.19
CA LEU A 128 -6.15 -8.93 -18.57
C LEU A 128 -6.19 -8.43 -17.13
N ILE A 129 -5.49 -9.12 -16.23
CA ILE A 129 -5.22 -8.70 -14.85
C ILE A 129 -3.73 -8.40 -14.70
N ILE A 130 -3.39 -7.28 -14.08
CA ILE A 130 -2.02 -6.93 -13.71
C ILE A 130 -1.98 -6.76 -12.17
N CYS A 131 -1.31 -7.71 -11.52
CA CYS A 131 -1.07 -7.72 -10.08
C CYS A 131 0.26 -7.04 -9.77
N LEU A 132 0.26 -6.06 -8.86
CA LEU A 132 1.44 -5.29 -8.45
C LEU A 132 1.72 -5.49 -6.96
N GLY A 133 2.91 -6.00 -6.62
CA GLY A 133 3.33 -6.19 -5.22
C GLY A 133 2.52 -7.25 -4.46
N VAL A 134 1.98 -8.24 -5.19
CA VAL A 134 1.12 -9.31 -4.68
C VAL A 134 1.92 -10.60 -4.66
N GLN A 135 2.10 -11.20 -3.48
CA GLN A 135 2.91 -12.41 -3.29
C GLN A 135 2.18 -13.70 -3.71
N ASP A 136 0.87 -13.76 -3.47
CA ASP A 136 -0.02 -14.90 -3.68
C ASP A 136 -1.46 -14.39 -3.86
N TYR A 137 -2.38 -15.26 -4.27
CA TYR A 137 -3.78 -14.85 -4.44
C TYR A 137 -4.48 -14.49 -3.12
N ASP A 138 -4.07 -15.08 -2.00
CA ASP A 138 -4.66 -14.80 -0.68
C ASP A 138 -4.40 -13.35 -0.25
N ALA A 139 -3.27 -12.77 -0.66
CA ALA A 139 -2.93 -11.37 -0.40
C ALA A 139 -3.91 -10.38 -1.05
N LEU A 140 -4.73 -10.80 -2.02
CA LEU A 140 -5.78 -9.98 -2.64
C LEU A 140 -7.05 -9.85 -1.78
N GLY A 141 -7.15 -10.60 -0.68
CA GLY A 141 -8.26 -10.49 0.27
C GLY A 141 -9.60 -10.94 -0.29
N SER A 142 -10.68 -10.25 0.09
CA SER A 142 -12.04 -10.67 -0.30
C SER A 142 -12.26 -10.65 -1.82
N ILE A 143 -11.54 -9.80 -2.54
CA ILE A 143 -11.65 -9.68 -4.00
C ILE A 143 -11.35 -11.01 -4.68
N TYR A 144 -10.31 -11.73 -4.26
CA TYR A 144 -10.02 -13.04 -4.81
C TYR A 144 -11.01 -14.09 -4.32
N ASN A 145 -11.32 -14.11 -3.03
CA ASN A 145 -12.24 -15.09 -2.43
C ASN A 145 -13.64 -15.07 -3.07
N GLU A 146 -14.14 -13.89 -3.45
CA GLU A 146 -15.45 -13.73 -4.07
C GLU A 146 -15.44 -13.97 -5.59
N HIS A 147 -14.26 -13.98 -6.22
CA HIS A 147 -14.10 -13.99 -7.67
C HIS A 147 -13.00 -14.94 -8.18
N ALA A 148 -12.70 -16.04 -7.47
CA ALA A 148 -11.62 -16.96 -7.84
C ALA A 148 -11.69 -17.45 -9.30
N ASP A 149 -12.89 -17.82 -9.77
CA ASP A 149 -13.12 -18.23 -11.16
C ASP A 149 -12.64 -17.21 -12.20
N PHE A 150 -12.76 -15.91 -11.90
CA PHE A 150 -12.32 -14.84 -12.79
C PHE A 150 -10.80 -14.78 -12.91
N PHE A 151 -10.07 -14.94 -11.79
CA PHE A 151 -8.62 -14.98 -11.79
C PHE A 151 -8.07 -16.24 -12.47
N LEU A 152 -8.79 -17.36 -12.42
CA LEU A 152 -8.41 -18.60 -13.10
C LEU A 152 -8.66 -18.57 -14.62
N GLN A 153 -9.60 -17.74 -15.08
CA GLN A 153 -10.02 -17.68 -16.50
C GLN A 153 -9.48 -16.46 -17.25
N THR A 154 -8.93 -15.47 -16.55
CA THR A 154 -8.39 -14.25 -17.15
C THR A 154 -6.87 -14.25 -17.05
N PRO A 155 -6.13 -13.96 -18.14
CA PRO A 155 -4.67 -13.88 -18.08
C PRO A 155 -4.17 -12.93 -16.99
N VAL A 156 -3.16 -13.37 -16.23
CA VAL A 156 -2.57 -12.60 -15.13
C VAL A 156 -1.10 -12.28 -15.42
N ILE A 157 -0.74 -11.01 -15.28
CA ILE A 157 0.65 -10.55 -15.19
C ILE A 157 0.92 -10.21 -13.72
N ASN A 158 1.94 -10.84 -13.15
CA ASN A 158 2.38 -10.63 -11.77
C ASN A 158 3.72 -9.89 -11.76
N ILE A 159 3.75 -8.72 -11.13
CA ILE A 159 4.94 -7.86 -11.01
C ILE A 159 5.23 -7.65 -9.53
N ASP A 160 6.35 -8.18 -9.05
CA ASP A 160 6.73 -8.12 -7.64
C ASP A 160 8.25 -8.10 -7.44
N ASN A 161 8.73 -7.59 -6.32
CA ASN A 161 10.14 -7.68 -5.92
C ASN A 161 10.32 -8.45 -4.61
N HIS A 162 9.27 -9.07 -4.08
CA HIS A 162 9.33 -9.81 -2.84
C HIS A 162 9.84 -11.25 -3.03
N GLN A 163 10.73 -11.70 -2.15
CA GLN A 163 11.31 -13.05 -2.20
C GLN A 163 10.32 -14.20 -1.95
N LEU A 164 9.16 -13.90 -1.36
CA LEU A 164 8.11 -14.87 -1.04
C LEU A 164 7.05 -14.98 -2.14
N ASN A 165 7.24 -14.33 -3.29
CA ASN A 165 6.28 -14.38 -4.38
C ASN A 165 6.15 -15.81 -4.94
N GLU A 166 4.92 -16.28 -5.15
CA GLU A 166 4.64 -17.65 -5.63
C GLU A 166 4.66 -17.81 -7.15
N HIS A 167 4.90 -16.73 -7.90
CA HIS A 167 4.90 -16.72 -9.36
C HIS A 167 3.58 -17.24 -9.97
N PHE A 168 2.44 -16.85 -9.39
CA PHE A 168 1.11 -17.35 -9.75
C PHE A 168 0.54 -16.84 -11.09
N GLY A 169 1.19 -15.85 -11.71
CA GLY A 169 0.73 -15.27 -12.98
C GLY A 169 1.06 -16.15 -14.18
N GLU A 170 0.38 -15.90 -15.31
CA GLU A 170 0.78 -16.45 -16.61
C GLU A 170 2.14 -15.88 -17.03
N ILE A 171 2.37 -14.59 -16.74
CA ILE A 171 3.66 -13.93 -16.89
C ILE A 171 4.06 -13.35 -15.53
N ASN A 172 5.25 -13.71 -15.05
CA ASN A 172 5.79 -13.25 -13.77
C ASN A 172 7.05 -12.42 -14.02
N GLU A 173 6.99 -11.11 -13.87
CA GLU A 173 8.18 -10.24 -13.80
C GLU A 173 8.49 -10.03 -12.32
N VAL A 174 9.31 -10.92 -11.76
CA VAL A 174 9.69 -10.87 -10.34
C VAL A 174 11.19 -10.68 -10.22
N ASP A 175 11.62 -9.57 -9.62
CA ASP A 175 13.04 -9.21 -9.49
C ASP A 175 13.37 -8.71 -8.08
N ILE A 176 13.90 -9.61 -7.26
CA ILE A 176 14.30 -9.32 -5.86
C ILE A 176 15.48 -8.33 -5.75
N THR A 177 16.17 -8.04 -6.85
CA THR A 177 17.28 -7.07 -6.86
C THR A 177 16.79 -5.63 -6.94
N LYS A 178 15.50 -5.44 -7.28
CA LYS A 178 14.86 -4.13 -7.39
C LYS A 178 14.43 -3.62 -6.04
N THR A 179 14.63 -2.33 -5.81
CA THR A 179 14.29 -1.71 -4.54
C THR A 179 12.78 -1.51 -4.37
N SER A 180 12.03 -1.46 -5.48
CA SER A 180 10.60 -1.15 -5.46
C SER A 180 9.87 -1.62 -6.73
N ILE A 181 8.55 -1.80 -6.63
CA ILE A 181 7.66 -2.05 -7.77
C ILE A 181 7.64 -0.86 -8.72
N ALA A 182 7.76 0.37 -8.20
CA ALA A 182 7.92 1.54 -9.03
C ALA A 182 9.22 1.51 -9.87
N GLU A 183 10.34 1.01 -9.33
CA GLU A 183 11.58 0.83 -10.10
C GLU A 183 11.38 -0.17 -11.25
N MET A 184 10.71 -1.30 -10.98
CA MET A 184 10.34 -2.29 -12.00
C MET A 184 9.39 -1.72 -13.05
N SER A 185 8.42 -0.93 -12.61
CA SER A 185 7.43 -0.31 -13.48
C SER A 185 8.08 0.72 -14.41
N TYR A 186 9.03 1.52 -13.92
CA TYR A 186 9.82 2.42 -14.77
C TYR A 186 10.57 1.65 -15.86
N ASP A 187 11.25 0.56 -15.50
CA ASP A 187 11.99 -0.29 -16.43
C ASP A 187 11.07 -0.87 -17.53
N LEU A 188 9.84 -1.25 -17.17
CA LEU A 188 8.83 -1.75 -18.12
C LEU A 188 8.29 -0.62 -19.02
N PHE A 189 7.96 0.53 -18.45
CA PHE A 189 7.46 1.67 -19.23
C PHE A 189 8.50 2.18 -20.22
N ASN A 190 9.76 2.28 -19.78
CA ASN A 190 10.88 2.67 -20.63
C ASN A 190 11.10 1.67 -21.78
N PHE A 191 10.85 0.37 -21.54
CA PHE A 191 10.91 -0.66 -22.58
C PHE A 191 9.72 -0.59 -23.56
N ILE A 192 8.51 -0.32 -23.07
CA ILE A 192 7.29 -0.29 -23.88
C ILE A 192 7.20 1.01 -24.68
N ASN A 193 7.24 2.15 -24.00
CA ASN A 193 7.23 3.48 -24.60
C ASN A 193 7.62 4.54 -23.55
N LYS A 194 8.89 4.98 -23.57
CA LYS A 194 9.42 5.99 -22.64
C LYS A 194 8.69 7.33 -22.74
N ASP A 195 8.23 7.71 -23.93
CA ASP A 195 7.68 9.05 -24.20
C ASP A 195 6.31 9.27 -23.54
N LEU A 196 5.66 8.19 -23.08
CA LEU A 196 4.40 8.27 -22.34
C LEU A 196 4.60 8.52 -20.84
N ILE A 197 5.84 8.51 -20.33
CA ILE A 197 6.12 8.79 -18.92
C ILE A 197 6.10 10.31 -18.70
N ASP A 198 4.91 10.83 -18.47
CA ASP A 198 4.69 12.25 -18.16
C ASP A 198 5.05 12.60 -16.70
N GLN A 199 4.86 13.88 -16.34
CA GLN A 199 5.14 14.40 -15.01
C GLN A 199 4.36 13.67 -13.90
N GLU A 200 3.12 13.28 -14.16
CA GLU A 200 2.25 12.65 -13.17
C GLU A 200 2.67 11.19 -12.94
N ILE A 201 2.95 10.45 -14.00
CA ILE A 201 3.52 9.09 -13.93
C ILE A 201 4.89 9.14 -13.25
N ALA A 202 5.74 10.09 -13.63
CA ALA A 202 7.06 10.25 -13.03
C ALA A 202 6.97 10.57 -11.52
N THR A 203 6.00 11.38 -11.11
CA THR A 203 5.74 11.69 -9.69
C THR A 203 5.28 10.45 -8.93
N CYS A 204 4.35 9.66 -9.48
CA CYS A 204 3.93 8.39 -8.90
C CYS A 204 5.12 7.45 -8.72
N LEU A 205 5.87 7.16 -9.78
CA LEU A 205 7.01 6.24 -9.72
C LEU A 205 8.09 6.71 -8.73
N LEU A 206 8.41 8.01 -8.75
CA LEU A 206 9.40 8.58 -7.84
C LEU A 206 8.94 8.50 -6.38
N THR A 207 7.63 8.63 -6.12
CA THR A 207 7.06 8.47 -4.78
C THR A 207 7.27 7.05 -4.26
N GLY A 208 6.95 6.03 -5.06
CA GLY A 208 7.14 4.64 -4.67
C GLY A 208 8.60 4.30 -4.41
N LEU A 209 9.49 4.75 -5.29
CA LEU A 209 10.94 4.58 -5.16
C LEU A 209 11.50 5.22 -3.88
N ILE A 210 11.14 6.48 -3.61
CA ILE A 210 11.58 7.22 -2.42
C ILE A 210 11.00 6.56 -1.15
N GLN A 211 9.76 6.10 -1.19
CA GLN A 211 9.12 5.46 -0.04
C GLN A 211 9.80 4.12 0.29
N ALA A 212 9.95 3.23 -0.70
CA ALA A 212 10.52 1.91 -0.51
C ALA A 212 11.98 1.95 -0.02
N THR A 213 12.75 2.92 -0.53
CA THR A 213 14.16 3.12 -0.15
C THR A 213 14.34 3.97 1.11
N LYS A 214 13.25 4.44 1.74
CA LYS A 214 13.28 5.39 2.86
C LYS A 214 14.11 6.64 2.53
N SER A 215 13.92 7.22 1.35
CA SER A 215 14.77 8.29 0.80
C SER A 215 16.22 7.85 0.61
N PHE A 216 16.40 6.72 -0.09
CA PHE A 216 17.70 6.16 -0.44
C PHE A 216 18.61 5.77 0.74
N LYS A 217 18.01 5.44 1.89
CA LYS A 217 18.71 5.04 3.12
C LYS A 217 18.81 3.51 3.30
N THR A 218 18.10 2.71 2.49
CA THR A 218 18.16 1.25 2.57
C THR A 218 19.46 0.71 1.96
N THR A 219 19.91 -0.45 2.44
CA THR A 219 21.19 -1.06 2.04
C THR A 219 21.20 -1.65 0.63
N ASN A 220 20.03 -1.88 0.06
CA ASN A 220 19.86 -2.42 -1.30
C ASN A 220 19.82 -1.35 -2.39
N VAL A 221 19.94 -0.06 -2.05
CA VAL A 221 20.06 1.03 -3.03
C VAL A 221 21.35 0.86 -3.81
N ASN A 222 21.25 0.91 -5.14
CA ASN A 222 22.40 0.78 -6.03
C ASN A 222 22.43 1.92 -7.08
N SER A 223 23.43 1.89 -7.96
CA SER A 223 23.61 2.92 -9.00
C SER A 223 22.42 3.01 -9.95
N GLN A 224 21.80 1.89 -10.31
CA GLN A 224 20.61 1.87 -11.17
C GLN A 224 19.42 2.54 -10.48
N THR A 225 19.19 2.27 -9.20
CA THR A 225 18.13 2.92 -8.41
C THR A 225 18.27 4.45 -8.44
N LEU A 226 19.49 4.96 -8.24
CA LEU A 226 19.75 6.41 -8.28
C LEU A 226 19.62 6.98 -9.69
N GLN A 227 19.98 6.22 -10.72
CA GLN A 227 19.79 6.62 -12.11
C GLN A 227 18.30 6.73 -12.47
N VAL A 228 17.48 5.75 -12.05
CA VAL A 228 16.02 5.80 -12.24
C VAL A 228 15.44 7.03 -11.55
N ALA A 229 15.81 7.29 -10.30
CA ALA A 229 15.38 8.50 -9.60
C ALA A 229 15.75 9.79 -10.35
N SER A 230 16.98 9.87 -10.88
CA SER A 230 17.45 11.00 -11.67
C SER A 230 16.62 11.21 -12.94
N GLU A 231 16.32 10.15 -13.67
CA GLU A 231 15.49 10.22 -14.88
C GLU A 231 14.05 10.64 -14.57
N LEU A 232 13.45 10.10 -13.50
CA LEU A 232 12.11 10.49 -13.06
C LEU A 232 12.03 11.96 -12.67
N ILE A 233 13.06 12.50 -12.01
CA ILE A 233 13.16 13.93 -11.71
C ILE A 233 13.27 14.75 -13.00
N LYS A 234 14.08 14.28 -13.97
CA LYS A 234 14.21 14.92 -15.29
C LYS A 234 12.91 14.96 -16.07
N LEU A 235 12.05 13.94 -15.92
CA LEU A 235 10.70 13.87 -16.49
C LEU A 235 9.67 14.73 -15.72
N GLY A 236 10.09 15.48 -14.70
CA GLY A 236 9.25 16.40 -13.95
C GLY A 236 8.70 15.84 -12.64
N GLY A 237 9.08 14.63 -12.24
CA GLY A 237 8.67 14.03 -10.97
C GLY A 237 8.86 15.00 -9.79
N ASN A 238 7.78 15.34 -9.09
CA ASN A 238 7.78 16.41 -8.10
C ASN A 238 8.42 15.98 -6.77
N ARG A 239 9.76 15.85 -6.77
CA ARG A 239 10.55 15.47 -5.58
C ARG A 239 10.23 16.33 -4.36
N LYS A 240 10.00 17.64 -4.55
CA LYS A 240 9.72 18.56 -3.45
C LYS A 240 8.42 18.16 -2.74
N GLU A 241 7.32 18.02 -3.47
CA GLU A 241 6.03 17.61 -2.90
C GLU A 241 6.14 16.23 -2.25
N ILE A 242 6.85 15.28 -2.88
CA ILE A 242 7.06 13.94 -2.32
C ILE A 242 7.76 14.01 -0.96
N VAL A 243 8.86 14.75 -0.88
CA VAL A 243 9.61 14.88 0.38
C VAL A 243 8.78 15.63 1.42
N ASP A 244 8.08 16.69 1.01
CA ASP A 244 7.27 17.49 1.92
C ASP A 244 6.11 16.66 2.51
N ARG A 245 5.50 15.79 1.71
CA ARG A 245 4.38 14.93 2.12
C ARG A 245 4.80 13.68 2.89
N LEU A 246 5.94 13.08 2.57
CA LEU A 246 6.37 11.83 3.20
C LEU A 246 7.27 12.04 4.42
N PHE A 247 8.02 13.15 4.50
CA PHE A 247 9.03 13.35 5.55
C PHE A 247 8.89 14.68 6.30
N ASN A 248 8.46 15.77 5.65
CA ASN A 248 8.33 17.08 6.32
C ASN A 248 6.92 17.30 6.89
N THR A 249 6.39 16.30 7.60
CA THR A 249 5.00 16.28 8.10
C THR A 249 4.87 16.74 9.56
N LYS A 250 5.98 16.92 10.27
CA LYS A 250 5.96 17.21 11.71
C LYS A 250 5.50 18.63 12.00
N SER A 251 4.55 18.74 12.93
CA SER A 251 4.12 20.02 13.47
C SER A 251 5.17 20.58 14.45
N ILE A 252 5.19 21.91 14.61
CA ILE A 252 6.04 22.57 15.62
C ILE A 252 5.78 22.00 17.04
N PRO A 253 4.53 21.72 17.47
CA PRO A 253 4.28 21.02 18.71
C PRO A 253 5.01 19.69 18.89
N ILE A 254 4.96 18.82 17.87
CA ILE A 254 5.65 17.54 17.88
C ILE A 254 7.17 17.75 18.00
N LEU A 255 7.73 18.73 17.28
CA LEU A 255 9.16 19.03 17.35
C LEU A 255 9.59 19.54 18.74
N LYS A 256 8.77 20.37 19.40
CA LYS A 256 9.02 20.83 20.78
C LYS A 256 8.98 19.68 21.77
N LEU A 257 7.96 18.81 21.65
CA LEU A 257 7.82 17.63 22.48
C LEU A 257 9.01 16.68 22.31
N TRP A 258 9.43 16.46 21.06
CA TRP A 258 10.61 15.65 20.74
C TRP A 258 11.89 16.24 21.34
N GLY A 259 12.05 17.57 21.30
CA GLY A 259 13.14 18.26 21.98
C GLY A 259 13.17 17.96 23.49
N LYS A 260 12.01 17.96 24.15
CA LYS A 260 11.91 17.60 25.58
C LYS A 260 12.31 16.15 25.85
N ILE A 261 11.79 15.22 25.05
CA ILE A 261 12.14 13.79 25.15
C ILE A 261 13.65 13.59 25.03
N LEU A 262 14.29 14.22 24.04
CA LEU A 262 15.72 14.12 23.80
C LEU A 262 16.57 14.70 24.95
N THR A 263 16.15 15.82 25.55
CA THR A 263 16.89 16.42 26.67
C THR A 263 16.92 15.57 27.93
N ARG A 264 15.94 14.68 28.11
CA ARG A 264 15.82 13.80 29.28
C ARG A 264 16.14 12.33 28.97
N LEU A 265 16.61 12.04 27.76
CA LEU A 265 16.86 10.69 27.27
C LEU A 265 17.91 9.97 28.14
N GLN A 266 17.58 8.76 28.56
CA GLN A 266 18.45 7.86 29.32
C GLN A 266 18.69 6.59 28.51
N VAL A 267 19.90 6.04 28.62
CA VAL A 267 20.34 4.91 27.80
C VAL A 267 20.88 3.80 28.68
N GLU A 268 20.36 2.60 28.47
CA GLU A 268 20.78 1.36 29.10
C GLU A 268 21.45 0.46 28.05
N SER A 269 22.65 0.86 27.60
CA SER A 269 23.30 0.33 26.40
C SER A 269 23.45 -1.19 26.37
N LYS A 270 23.66 -1.83 27.54
CA LYS A 270 23.78 -3.30 27.64
C LYS A 270 22.51 -4.04 27.21
N TYR A 271 21.35 -3.38 27.30
CA TYR A 271 20.04 -3.97 27.08
C TYR A 271 19.34 -3.40 25.86
N SER A 272 20.00 -2.50 25.10
CA SER A 272 19.38 -1.77 23.99
C SER A 272 18.08 -1.04 24.37
N ILE A 273 17.96 -0.65 25.65
CA ILE A 273 16.80 0.10 26.17
C ILE A 273 17.16 1.59 26.19
N VAL A 274 16.28 2.39 25.60
CA VAL A 274 16.30 3.84 25.68
C VAL A 274 15.01 4.31 26.31
N TRP A 275 15.07 5.26 27.23
CA TRP A 275 13.87 5.75 27.87
C TRP A 275 13.91 7.25 28.17
N SER A 276 12.75 7.85 28.30
CA SER A 276 12.58 9.25 28.71
C SER A 276 11.28 9.40 29.49
N TYR A 277 11.11 10.54 30.15
CA TYR A 277 9.89 10.84 30.89
C TYR A 277 9.41 12.26 30.60
N LEU A 278 8.09 12.44 30.66
CA LEU A 278 7.39 13.69 30.41
C LEU A 278 6.32 13.90 31.46
N ASP A 279 6.15 15.15 31.87
CA ASP A 279 5.03 15.57 32.71
C ASP A 279 3.93 16.23 31.85
N ARG A 280 2.79 16.56 32.50
CA ARG A 280 1.69 17.25 31.80
C ARG A 280 2.10 18.61 31.25
N ASP A 281 2.98 19.32 31.95
CA ASP A 281 3.42 20.67 31.56
C ASP A 281 4.31 20.60 30.31
N ASP A 282 5.11 19.55 30.13
CA ASP A 282 5.89 19.34 28.91
C ASP A 282 4.98 19.23 27.67
N VAL A 283 3.90 18.44 27.78
CA VAL A 283 2.93 18.26 26.69
C VAL A 283 2.18 19.57 26.43
N LEU A 284 1.65 20.22 27.48
CA LEU A 284 0.92 21.49 27.36
C LEU A 284 1.78 22.61 26.78
N ASN A 285 3.02 22.78 27.25
CA ASN A 285 3.93 23.83 26.80
C ASN A 285 4.45 23.59 25.37
N SER A 286 4.47 22.33 24.92
CA SER A 286 4.75 22.02 23.51
C SER A 286 3.59 22.41 22.59
N GLY A 287 2.35 22.45 23.11
CA GLY A 287 1.12 22.61 22.33
C GLY A 287 0.69 21.32 21.62
N ALA A 288 1.28 20.18 22.01
CA ALA A 288 0.94 18.86 21.49
C ALA A 288 -0.16 18.22 22.34
N GLU A 289 -0.70 17.12 21.85
CA GLU A 289 -1.60 16.25 22.59
C GLU A 289 -0.88 14.98 23.02
N GLU A 290 -1.39 14.28 24.03
CA GLU A 290 -0.83 13.01 24.49
C GLU A 290 -0.75 11.95 23.37
N LYS A 291 -1.69 11.96 22.42
CA LYS A 291 -1.67 11.08 21.24
C LYS A 291 -0.42 11.27 20.36
N ASP A 292 0.20 12.46 20.42
CA ASP A 292 1.40 12.80 19.64
C ASP A 292 2.68 12.18 20.23
N LEU A 293 2.61 11.60 21.44
CA LEU A 293 3.71 10.84 22.05
C LEU A 293 4.12 9.63 21.19
N ILE A 294 3.15 8.94 20.59
CA ILE A 294 3.39 7.75 19.77
C ILE A 294 4.23 8.12 18.55
N GLY A 295 3.88 9.21 17.84
CA GLY A 295 4.65 9.68 16.69
C GLY A 295 6.08 10.12 17.04
N SER A 296 6.34 10.48 18.30
CA SER A 296 7.69 10.81 18.78
C SER A 296 8.54 9.58 19.10
N ILE A 297 7.90 8.45 19.45
CA ILE A 297 8.57 7.16 19.70
C ILE A 297 9.11 6.59 18.39
N ASP A 298 8.29 6.57 17.33
CA ASP A 298 8.67 6.08 16.00
C ASP A 298 9.98 6.73 15.50
N GLU A 299 10.16 8.01 15.80
CA GLU A 299 11.32 8.80 15.39
C GLU A 299 12.61 8.42 16.13
N LEU A 300 12.52 8.19 17.44
CA LEU A 300 13.68 7.72 18.23
C LEU A 300 14.19 6.38 17.69
N ILE A 301 13.28 5.49 17.32
CA ILE A 301 13.62 4.16 16.80
C ILE A 301 14.22 4.27 15.40
N MET A 302 13.61 5.09 14.53
CA MET A 302 14.09 5.28 13.15
C MET A 302 15.47 5.94 13.08
N THR A 303 15.85 6.71 14.10
CA THR A 303 17.11 7.48 14.12
C THR A 303 18.21 6.84 14.97
N SER A 304 17.90 5.87 15.83
CA SER A 304 18.86 5.19 16.70
C SER A 304 18.84 3.67 16.55
N PRO A 305 19.75 3.07 15.75
CA PRO A 305 19.85 1.62 15.58
C PRO A 305 20.12 0.83 16.87
N GLN A 306 20.66 1.49 17.91
CA GLN A 306 20.96 0.87 19.20
C GLN A 306 19.75 0.82 20.14
N ALA A 307 18.64 1.46 19.77
CA ALA A 307 17.40 1.50 20.55
C ALA A 307 16.45 0.40 20.06
N GLU A 308 16.60 -0.81 20.57
CA GLU A 308 15.68 -1.92 20.25
C GLU A 308 14.40 -1.87 21.08
N ILE A 309 14.45 -1.25 22.26
CA ILE A 309 13.31 -1.01 23.15
C ILE A 309 13.31 0.47 23.54
N VAL A 310 12.20 1.15 23.26
CA VAL A 310 12.00 2.57 23.61
C VAL A 310 10.85 2.70 24.60
N VAL A 311 11.08 3.37 25.72
CA VAL A 311 10.07 3.59 26.77
C VAL A 311 9.87 5.06 27.04
N ILE A 312 8.63 5.54 26.93
CA ILE A 312 8.23 6.88 27.36
C ILE A 312 7.32 6.75 28.57
N PHE A 313 7.73 7.38 29.67
CA PHE A 313 6.92 7.50 30.88
C PHE A 313 6.21 8.86 30.88
N TYR A 314 4.89 8.87 30.94
CA TYR A 314 4.09 10.09 30.95
C TYR A 314 3.32 10.22 32.26
N THR A 315 3.56 11.29 33.01
CA THR A 315 2.83 11.60 34.25
C THR A 315 1.43 12.10 33.90
N ALA A 316 0.48 11.17 33.80
CA ALA A 316 -0.89 11.45 33.43
C ALA A 316 -1.70 12.05 34.57
N GLY A 317 -1.25 12.04 35.82
CA GLY A 317 -1.92 12.64 36.98
C GLY A 317 -1.15 12.43 38.29
N HIS A 318 -1.72 12.85 39.43
CA HIS A 318 -1.10 12.61 40.74
C HIS A 318 -1.03 11.10 40.99
N ASN A 319 0.19 10.57 41.17
CA ASN A 319 0.47 9.13 41.28
C ASN A 319 -0.13 8.31 40.13
N GLN A 320 -0.09 8.84 38.90
CA GLN A 320 -0.57 8.12 37.74
C GLN A 320 0.43 8.29 36.59
N THR A 321 1.10 7.20 36.25
CA THR A 321 2.09 7.15 35.18
C THR A 321 1.59 6.23 34.08
N ARG A 322 1.55 6.74 32.85
CA ARG A 322 1.32 5.95 31.65
C ARG A 322 2.67 5.56 31.05
N VAL A 323 2.80 4.30 30.69
CA VAL A 323 4.02 3.76 30.07
C VAL A 323 3.70 3.42 28.63
N TYR A 324 4.49 3.97 27.72
CA TYR A 324 4.47 3.68 26.30
C TYR A 324 5.74 2.91 25.99
N LEU A 325 5.63 1.64 25.62
CA LEU A 325 6.76 0.82 25.24
C LEU A 325 6.61 0.42 23.78
N TYR A 326 7.63 0.76 22.99
CA TYR A 326 7.79 0.21 21.66
C TYR A 326 9.00 -0.71 21.63
N SER A 327 8.90 -1.77 20.85
CA SER A 327 10.04 -2.62 20.57
C SER A 327 10.18 -2.99 19.10
N THR A 328 11.42 -3.09 18.63
CA THR A 328 11.71 -3.62 17.29
C THR A 328 11.36 -5.11 17.20
N ARG A 329 11.34 -5.67 15.98
CA ARG A 329 10.80 -7.01 15.65
C ARG A 329 11.32 -8.18 16.49
N ASN A 330 12.46 -8.02 17.16
CA ASN A 330 13.09 -9.04 18.00
C ASN A 330 12.36 -9.23 19.34
N PHE A 331 11.56 -8.25 19.76
CA PHE A 331 10.84 -8.28 21.03
C PHE A 331 9.34 -8.11 20.84
N ASP A 332 8.58 -8.57 21.82
CA ASP A 332 7.12 -8.43 21.89
C ASP A 332 6.80 -7.47 23.05
N SER A 333 6.31 -6.29 22.70
CA SER A 333 6.02 -5.20 23.64
C SER A 333 4.98 -5.59 24.69
N LEU A 334 3.96 -6.38 24.32
CA LEU A 334 2.96 -6.86 25.28
C LEU A 334 3.58 -7.84 26.28
N ARG A 335 4.48 -8.71 25.81
CA ARG A 335 5.21 -9.62 26.70
C ARG A 335 6.18 -8.89 27.60
N LEU A 336 6.82 -7.82 27.12
CA LEU A 336 7.75 -7.01 27.92
C LEU A 336 7.06 -6.29 29.09
N LEU A 337 5.78 -5.93 28.94
CA LEU A 337 4.98 -5.26 29.97
C LEU A 337 3.95 -6.16 30.67
N ASP A 338 3.99 -7.48 30.50
CA ASP A 338 2.93 -8.40 30.94
C ASP A 338 2.48 -8.24 32.40
N LYS A 339 3.42 -7.94 33.32
CA LYS A 339 3.13 -7.68 34.74
C LYS A 339 2.26 -6.45 35.00
N TYR A 340 2.07 -5.60 34.00
CA TYR A 340 1.40 -4.31 34.13
C TYR A 340 0.08 -4.25 33.35
N ASN A 341 -0.52 -5.40 33.00
CA ASN A 341 -1.77 -5.50 32.26
C ASN A 341 -1.78 -4.63 30.98
N PRO A 342 -0.83 -4.84 30.05
CA PRO A 342 -0.67 -3.96 28.92
C PRO A 342 -1.78 -4.15 27.88
N THR A 343 -2.03 -3.10 27.11
CA THR A 343 -2.86 -3.10 25.90
C THR A 343 -2.00 -2.72 24.70
N GLY A 344 -2.49 -2.90 23.48
CA GLY A 344 -1.77 -2.56 22.25
C GLY A 344 -1.52 -3.77 21.36
N ASN A 345 -0.34 -3.83 20.74
CA ASN A 345 0.07 -4.90 19.83
C ASN A 345 1.54 -5.30 20.09
N LYS A 346 2.05 -6.22 19.27
CA LYS A 346 3.41 -6.76 19.41
C LYS A 346 4.51 -5.69 19.37
N ASP A 347 4.32 -4.62 18.61
CA ASP A 347 5.34 -3.58 18.39
C ASP A 347 5.19 -2.42 19.38
N LEU A 348 3.97 -2.14 19.86
CA LEU A 348 3.64 -1.02 20.72
C LEU A 348 2.65 -1.43 21.81
N ALA A 349 3.08 -1.33 23.07
CA ALA A 349 2.29 -1.64 24.25
C ALA A 349 2.15 -0.44 25.18
N PHE A 350 1.02 -0.39 25.88
CA PHE A 350 0.67 0.68 26.81
C PHE A 350 0.14 0.11 28.11
N CYS A 351 0.54 0.70 29.23
CA CYS A 351 -0.09 0.43 30.52
C CYS A 351 -0.19 1.69 31.38
N GLN A 352 -1.04 1.64 32.40
CA GLN A 352 -1.16 2.69 33.40
C GLN A 352 -0.86 2.13 34.78
N ILE A 353 0.03 2.80 35.50
CA ILE A 353 0.49 2.40 36.82
C ILE A 353 0.18 3.54 37.80
N ASN A 354 -0.49 3.22 38.91
CA ASN A 354 -0.97 4.20 39.89
C ASN A 354 0.13 4.55 40.92
N GLN A 355 1.28 5.01 40.43
CA GLN A 355 2.45 5.42 41.22
C GLN A 355 3.15 6.64 40.60
N PRO A 356 3.96 7.39 41.38
CA PRO A 356 4.80 8.48 40.87
C PRO A 356 5.75 8.01 39.77
N VAL A 357 6.12 8.92 38.86
CA VAL A 357 6.92 8.57 37.67
C VAL A 357 8.30 8.04 38.05
N GLU A 358 8.91 8.54 39.13
CA GLU A 358 10.23 8.15 39.61
C GLU A 358 10.26 6.68 40.10
N GLU A 359 9.21 6.27 40.81
CA GLU A 359 9.04 4.88 41.25
C GLU A 359 8.83 3.97 40.04
N VAL A 360 7.93 4.40 39.13
CA VAL A 360 7.56 3.64 37.94
C VAL A 360 8.74 3.45 37.00
N THR A 361 9.51 4.50 36.72
CA THR A 361 10.73 4.40 35.90
C THR A 361 11.69 3.37 36.49
N SER A 362 11.88 3.38 37.81
CA SER A 362 12.85 2.52 38.47
C SER A 362 12.48 1.03 38.33
N HIS A 363 11.26 0.65 38.70
CA HIS A 363 10.88 -0.78 38.70
C HIS A 363 10.50 -1.30 37.30
N VAL A 364 10.00 -0.45 36.39
CA VAL A 364 9.72 -0.87 35.00
C VAL A 364 11.03 -1.10 34.26
N ILE A 365 11.99 -0.18 34.33
CA ILE A 365 13.29 -0.37 33.66
C ILE A 365 14.01 -1.60 34.20
N GLU A 366 14.03 -1.79 35.53
CA GLU A 366 14.61 -3.01 36.13
C GLU A 366 13.89 -4.28 35.66
N HIS A 367 12.56 -4.26 35.54
CA HIS A 367 11.81 -5.38 35.00
C HIS A 367 12.21 -5.71 33.55
N LEU A 368 12.34 -4.69 32.71
CA LEU A 368 12.75 -4.85 31.30
C LEU A 368 14.17 -5.38 31.19
N LYS A 369 15.13 -4.84 31.96
CA LYS A 369 16.51 -5.34 32.01
C LYS A 369 16.56 -6.83 32.31
N ASN A 370 15.77 -7.27 33.29
CA ASN A 370 15.67 -8.70 33.63
C ASN A 370 15.11 -9.51 32.47
N LYS A 371 14.00 -9.10 31.84
CA LYS A 371 13.41 -9.81 30.68
C LYS A 371 14.34 -9.89 29.48
N VAL A 372 15.04 -8.81 29.16
CA VAL A 372 15.99 -8.77 28.04
C VAL A 372 17.22 -9.61 28.35
N SER A 373 17.69 -9.64 29.59
CA SER A 373 18.83 -10.49 29.99
C SER A 373 18.60 -11.98 29.71
N PHE A 374 17.37 -12.47 29.83
CA PHE A 374 17.02 -13.86 29.51
C PHE A 374 16.95 -14.14 28.00
N LEU A 375 16.95 -13.11 27.16
CA LEU A 375 16.83 -13.19 25.70
C LEU A 375 18.15 -12.87 25.00
N LEU A 376 19.12 -12.30 25.71
CA LEU A 376 20.49 -12.09 25.21
C LEU A 376 21.26 -13.41 25.31
N PRO A 377 22.02 -13.79 24.25
CA PRO A 377 22.77 -15.04 24.19
C PRO A 377 23.92 -15.13 25.20
#